data_AF-R6EHU5-F1
#
_entry.id   AF-R6EHU5-F1
#
_cell.length_a   1.000
_cell.length_b   1.000
_cell.length_c   1.000
_cell.angle_alpha   90.00
_cell.angle_beta   90.00
_cell.angle_gamma   90.00
#
_symmetry.space_group_name_H-M   'P 1'
#
loop_
_entity.id
_entity.type
_entity.pdbx_description
1 polymer ?
#
loop_
_entity_poly.entity_id
_entity_poly.type
_entity_poly.pdbx_seq_one_letter_code
_entity_poly.pdbx_strand_id
1 'polypeptide(L)'
;MQEINSGYRIRDADTLTQKAKTIYLYLKQRSGRNGKAWPGVKTIAADLGLSESTVRRGIRELQEKKLITVCAAYRENGGRTSNRYFL
;
A
#
# COMPACT_ATOMS: atom_id res chain seq x y z
N MET A 1 -12.01 -7.57 31.21
CA MET A 1 -11.37 -8.69 30.49
C MET A 1 -11.90 -8.63 29.06
N GLN A 2 -11.19 -7.95 28.16
CA GLN A 2 -10.22 -8.54 27.21
C GLN A 2 -10.90 -9.55 26.26
N GLU A 3 -11.41 -9.04 25.14
CA GLU A 3 -11.36 -9.78 23.89
C GLU A 3 -10.57 -8.92 22.89
N ILE A 4 -9.52 -9.53 22.35
CA ILE A 4 -8.32 -8.90 21.82
C ILE A 4 -8.33 -9.06 20.29
N ASN A 5 -8.25 -7.93 19.58
CA ASN A 5 -7.77 -7.69 18.20
C ASN A 5 -8.36 -8.49 17.02
N SER A 6 -8.84 -7.78 15.99
CA SER A 6 -8.19 -7.75 14.65
C SER A 6 -9.10 -7.15 13.58
N GLY A 7 -8.88 -5.89 13.21
CA GLY A 7 -9.59 -5.25 12.10
C GLY A 7 -9.36 -3.75 12.05
N TYR A 8 -8.11 -3.34 11.82
CA TYR A 8 -7.64 -1.95 11.70
C TYR A 8 -8.73 -1.00 11.16
N ARG A 9 -9.20 -0.08 12.01
CA ARG A 9 -10.25 0.90 11.74
C ARG A 9 -9.82 1.81 10.57
N ILE A 10 -10.34 1.54 9.36
CA ILE A 10 -10.29 2.50 8.25
C ILE A 10 -11.12 3.77 8.58
N ARG A 11 -11.89 3.76 9.68
CA ARG A 11 -12.67 4.92 10.14
C ARG A 11 -11.80 6.09 10.62
N ASP A 12 -10.62 5.85 11.20
CA ASP A 12 -9.66 6.92 11.54
C ASP A 12 -8.92 7.47 10.31
N ALA A 13 -9.19 6.89 9.13
CA ALA A 13 -8.75 7.40 7.84
C ALA A 13 -9.73 8.41 7.24
N ASP A 14 -10.47 9.15 8.07
CA ASP A 14 -11.29 10.29 7.62
C ASP A 14 -10.47 11.29 6.79
N THR A 15 -9.18 11.43 7.14
CA THR A 15 -8.22 12.29 6.45
C THR A 15 -7.49 11.62 5.26
N LEU A 16 -7.82 10.38 4.86
CA LEU A 16 -7.22 9.77 3.66
C LEU A 16 -8.08 10.05 2.44
N THR A 17 -7.42 10.40 1.34
CA THR A 17 -8.07 10.49 0.04
C THR A 17 -8.75 9.16 -0.32
N GLN A 18 -9.94 9.19 -0.93
CA GLN A 18 -10.67 7.99 -1.36
C GLN A 18 -9.78 7.03 -2.17
N LYS A 19 -8.90 7.59 -3.00
CA LYS A 19 -7.93 6.85 -3.82
C LYS A 19 -6.88 6.10 -2.99
N ALA A 20 -6.39 6.70 -1.90
CA ALA A 20 -5.45 6.05 -0.99
C ALA A 20 -6.10 4.84 -0.29
N LYS A 21 -7.37 4.95 0.10
CA LYS A 21 -8.15 3.83 0.66
C LYS A 21 -8.28 2.68 -0.35
N THR A 22 -8.60 2.99 -1.61
CA THR A 22 -8.67 1.98 -2.68
C THR A 22 -7.33 1.28 -2.90
N ILE A 23 -6.22 2.04 -2.94
CA ILE A 23 -4.87 1.48 -3.09
C ILE A 23 -4.53 0.57 -1.90
N TYR A 24 -4.85 0.99 -0.68
CA TYR A 24 -4.64 0.17 0.52
C TYR A 24 -5.42 -1.15 0.46
N LEU A 25 -6.71 -1.08 0.11
CA LEU A 25 -7.56 -2.26 -0.01
C LEU A 25 -7.04 -3.22 -1.08
N TYR A 26 -6.63 -2.69 -2.23
CA TYR A 26 -6.02 -3.45 -3.30
C TYR A 26 -4.77 -4.19 -2.84
N LEU A 27 -3.85 -3.48 -2.18
CA LEU A 27 -2.62 -4.06 -1.63
C LEU A 27 -2.94 -5.15 -0.61
N LYS A 28 -3.93 -4.94 0.27
CA LYS A 28 -4.39 -5.91 1.27
C LYS A 28 -5.03 -7.15 0.65
N GLN A 29 -5.81 -7.00 -0.40
CA GLN A 29 -6.40 -8.12 -1.12
C GLN A 29 -5.32 -8.95 -1.82
N ARG A 30 -4.27 -8.29 -2.33
CA ARG A 30 -3.19 -8.94 -3.07
C ARG A 30 -2.06 -9.47 -2.18
N SER A 31 -1.96 -9.04 -0.93
CA SER A 31 -0.94 -9.48 0.02
C SER A 31 -1.20 -10.85 0.64
N GLY A 32 -2.41 -11.39 0.43
CA GLY A 32 -2.81 -12.72 0.87
C GLY A 32 -2.55 -12.95 2.37
N ARG A 33 -2.34 -14.22 2.76
CA ARG A 33 -2.10 -14.61 4.16
C ARG A 33 -0.73 -14.20 4.71
N ASN A 34 0.21 -13.85 3.83
CA ASN A 34 1.59 -13.52 4.21
C ASN A 34 1.80 -12.02 4.47
N GLY A 35 0.80 -11.17 4.22
CA GLY A 35 0.91 -9.71 4.43
C GLY A 35 1.92 -9.02 3.51
N LYS A 36 2.37 -9.71 2.44
CA LYS A 36 3.40 -9.21 1.52
C LYS A 36 2.82 -9.07 0.13
N ALA A 37 2.88 -7.86 -0.42
CA ALA A 37 2.48 -7.57 -1.79
C ALA A 37 3.69 -6.98 -2.55
N TRP A 38 3.91 -7.46 -3.77
CA TRP A 38 4.96 -6.94 -4.67
C TRP A 38 4.44 -6.37 -6.01
N PRO A 39 3.22 -5.78 -6.11
CA PRO A 39 2.77 -5.20 -7.35
C PRO A 39 3.60 -3.95 -7.68
N GLY A 40 4.04 -3.82 -8.92
CA GLY A 40 4.69 -2.59 -9.37
C GLY A 40 3.68 -1.42 -9.36
N VAL A 41 4.16 -0.18 -9.20
CA VAL A 41 3.32 1.03 -9.28
C VAL A 41 2.50 1.06 -10.58
N LYS A 42 3.10 0.64 -11.69
CA LYS A 42 2.42 0.52 -13.00
C LYS A 42 1.31 -0.52 -12.99
N THR A 43 1.50 -1.64 -12.30
CA THR A 43 0.50 -2.70 -12.16
C THR A 43 -0.69 -2.18 -11.36
N ILE A 44 -0.45 -1.54 -10.22
CA ILE A 44 -1.52 -0.94 -9.39
C ILE A 44 -2.29 0.12 -10.19
N ALA A 45 -1.57 0.95 -10.95
CA ALA A 45 -2.15 1.98 -11.79
C ALA A 45 -3.06 1.39 -12.87
N ALA A 46 -2.59 0.38 -13.60
CA ALA A 46 -3.38 -0.29 -14.64
C ALA A 46 -4.62 -1.01 -14.08
N ASP A 47 -4.46 -1.70 -12.95
CA ASP A 47 -5.53 -2.49 -12.32
C ASP A 47 -6.63 -1.59 -11.72
N LEU A 48 -6.24 -0.47 -11.11
CA LEU A 48 -7.18 0.49 -10.52
C LEU A 48 -7.65 1.59 -11.50
N GLY A 49 -7.14 1.62 -12.74
CA GLY A 49 -7.41 2.71 -13.69
C GLY A 49 -6.93 4.09 -13.21
N LEU A 50 -5.89 4.13 -12.38
CA LEU A 50 -5.32 5.35 -11.80
C LEU A 50 -4.03 5.74 -12.52
N SER A 51 -3.69 7.03 -12.51
CA SER A 51 -2.37 7.45 -12.97
C SER A 51 -1.27 7.00 -12.01
N GLU A 52 -0.07 6.69 -12.53
CA GLU A 52 1.08 6.32 -11.70
C GLU A 52 1.36 7.38 -10.62
N SER A 53 1.21 8.67 -10.94
CA SER A 53 1.39 9.78 -10.01
C SER A 53 0.38 9.75 -8.87
N THR A 54 -0.86 9.35 -9.14
CA THR A 54 -1.90 9.16 -8.12
C THR A 54 -1.54 7.99 -7.21
N VAL A 55 -1.09 6.88 -7.78
CA VAL A 55 -0.67 5.70 -7.02
C VAL A 55 0.51 6.03 -6.11
N ARG A 56 1.53 6.74 -6.62
CA ARG A 56 2.67 7.20 -5.82
C ARG A 56 2.23 8.11 -4.66
N ARG A 57 1.32 9.05 -4.90
CA ARG A 57 0.78 9.94 -3.86
C ARG A 57 0.01 9.15 -2.80
N GLY A 58 -0.87 8.24 -3.21
CA GLY A 58 -1.63 7.41 -2.27
C GLY A 58 -0.72 6.51 -1.43
N ILE A 59 0.32 5.92 -2.03
CA ILE A 59 1.34 5.15 -1.29
C ILE A 59 2.05 6.04 -0.26
N ARG A 60 2.42 7.27 -0.64
CA ARG A 60 3.07 8.23 0.27
C ARG A 60 2.14 8.60 1.43
N GLU A 61 0.87 8.91 1.17
CA GLU A 61 -0.13 9.17 2.22
C GLU A 61 -0.26 7.98 3.19
N LEU A 62 -0.30 6.75 2.66
CA LEU A 62 -0.38 5.54 3.48
C LEU A 62 0.89 5.33 4.31
N GLN A 63 2.06 5.68 3.77
CA GLN A 63 3.34 5.61 4.48
C GLN A 63 3.43 6.67 5.59
N GLU A 64 2.99 7.90 5.32
CA GLU A 64 2.94 8.99 6.30
C GLU A 64 2.04 8.64 7.48
N LYS A 65 0.93 7.93 7.22
CA LYS A 65 0.03 7.43 8.26
C LYS A 65 0.45 6.10 8.87
N LYS A 66 1.63 5.58 8.51
CA LYS A 66 2.18 4.29 8.99
C LYS A 66 1.22 3.11 8.79
N LEU A 67 0.40 3.16 7.74
CA LEU A 67 -0.54 2.10 7.36
C LEU A 67 0.12 1.04 6.48
N ILE A 68 1.18 1.42 5.76
CA ILE A 68 2.00 0.50 4.96
C ILE A 68 3.47 0.81 5.20
N THR A 69 4.31 -0.21 5.12
CA THR A 69 5.76 -0.04 5.03
C THR A 69 6.21 -0.40 3.63
N VAL A 70 6.77 0.57 2.91
CA VAL A 70 7.35 0.37 1.59
C VAL A 70 8.84 0.20 1.74
N CYS A 71 9.34 -0.99 1.43
CA CYS A 71 10.77 -1.19 1.28
C CYS A 71 11.10 -1.05 -0.20
N ALA A 72 11.67 0.10 -0.57
CA ALA A 72 12.25 0.30 -1.89
C ALA A 72 13.54 -0.52 -1.95
N ALA A 73 13.47 -1.69 -2.61
CA ALA A 73 14.65 -2.51 -2.83
C ALA A 73 15.46 -1.90 -3.98
N TYR A 74 16.38 -0.99 -3.64
CA TYR A 74 17.43 -0.54 -4.54
C TYR A 74 18.48 -1.64 -4.63
N ARG A 75 18.77 -2.15 -5.84
CA ARG A 75 19.96 -2.99 -6.08
C ARG A 75 21.19 -2.09 -6.09
N GLU A 76 22.34 -2.60 -5.64
CA GLU A 76 23.65 -1.91 -5.73
C GLU A 76 24.01 -1.48 -7.18
N ASN A 77 23.46 -2.15 -8.20
CA ASN A 77 23.67 -1.82 -9.62
C ASN A 77 22.66 -0.81 -10.21
N GLY A 78 22.04 0.06 -9.41
CA GLY A 78 21.23 1.19 -9.89
C GLY A 78 19.86 0.84 -10.53
N GLY A 79 19.52 -0.44 -10.64
CA GLY A 79 18.22 -0.89 -11.16
C GLY A 79 17.11 -0.79 -10.11
N ARG A 80 16.00 -0.12 -10.44
CA ARG A 80 14.78 -0.06 -9.61
C ARG A 80 14.13 -1.45 -9.57
N THR A 81 14.28 -2.18 -8.47
CA THR A 81 13.51 -3.42 -8.25
C THR A 81 12.08 -3.07 -7.79
N SER A 82 11.13 -3.98 -8.04
CA SER A 82 9.74 -3.84 -7.60
C SER A 82 9.65 -3.48 -6.11
N ASN A 83 8.82 -2.48 -5.79
CA ASN A 83 8.58 -2.07 -4.40
C ASN A 83 8.00 -3.25 -3.61
N ARG A 84 8.57 -3.53 -2.43
CA ARG A 84 7.98 -4.50 -1.49
C ARG A 84 7.08 -3.75 -0.53
N TYR A 85 5.80 -4.11 -0.52
CA TYR A 85 4.80 -3.55 0.39
C TYR A 85 4.55 -4.55 1.52
N PHE A 86 4.72 -4.06 2.75
CA PHE A 86 4.39 -4.76 3.99
C PHE A 86 3.16 -4.08 4.60
N LEU A 87 2.08 -4.84 4.76
CA LEU A 87 0.82 -4.41 5.39
C LEU A 87 0.68 -5.00 6.79
#